data_AF-A0A272EMG9-F1
#
_entry.id   AF-A0A272EMG9-F1
#
_cell.length_a   1.000
_cell.length_b   1.000
_cell.length_c   1.000
_cell.angle_alpha   90.00
_cell.angle_beta   90.00
_cell.angle_gamma   90.00
#
_symmetry.space_group_name_H-M   'P 1'
#
loop_
_entity.id
_entity.type
_entity.pdbx_description
1 polymer ?
#
loop_
_entity_poly.entity_id
_entity_poly.type
_entity_poly.pdbx_seq_one_letter_code
_entity_poly.pdbx_strand_id
1 'polypeptide(L)'
;MDSTDANWQCSGTDAALQDPAACSVFKRAGESFVQRVTGKAYDGSSNAACSLPTTPNYRQDGLVLASAVIAPSGANAGLLSTTSVNVGSGGLGSVAQAQSEVGIFRLTATPPTGAYFGQTAPTGQNNFGRFIPAGFTVSGQALTNRVAAACSSVSTFSYLGEAVGVGFTLQAVNLNGAITGNYRGNYARLNLAPVTGAGSNGLAFGAQSGGSLLNSRLSSSCTSCAAFVSGSSAIQARLSVLRATGSQIDGPFDSASFGLVATDADSVGMRGPDFNWDLAGAPEGVALGSTRLVFGRLQVGNTYGSALLPLPVTARAQMWNGSTFIDHGADSCTPFQVPATVSVNSSNTATLACNGGVGLYGSLAGVNASVGATAAGGTVKLSGGASTLRLSPPTNTGGGYLDLVLAAPDYLKYNVDGVDQSLPGCTTPGDGYLHDDNPRARIRFGVKTNSGVIHQREIY
;
A
#
# COMPACT_ATOMS: atom_id res chain seq x y z
N MET A 1 2.27 30.37 -34.97
CA MET A 1 3.13 29.22 -34.60
C MET A 1 2.27 27.98 -34.54
N ASP A 2 2.82 26.84 -34.95
CA ASP A 2 2.15 25.54 -34.95
C ASP A 2 3.16 24.38 -34.85
N SER A 3 2.65 23.15 -34.88
CA SER A 3 3.42 21.91 -35.01
C SER A 3 2.83 21.05 -36.13
N THR A 4 3.68 20.20 -36.71
CA THR A 4 3.23 19.11 -37.58
C THR A 4 2.79 17.87 -36.81
N ASP A 5 3.14 17.78 -35.54
CA ASP A 5 2.79 16.66 -34.68
C ASP A 5 1.29 16.74 -34.31
N ALA A 6 0.59 15.60 -34.29
CA ALA A 6 -0.83 15.58 -33.96
C ALA A 6 -1.10 16.10 -32.53
N ASN A 7 -2.31 16.62 -32.29
CA ASN A 7 -2.79 17.07 -30.97
C ASN A 7 -1.98 18.20 -30.31
N TRP A 8 -1.12 18.91 -31.05
CA TRP A 8 -0.29 19.97 -30.47
C TRP A 8 -1.07 21.15 -29.89
N GLN A 9 -2.23 21.47 -30.48
CA GLN A 9 -2.96 22.69 -30.19
C GLN A 9 -4.01 22.48 -29.10
N CYS A 10 -3.95 23.30 -28.05
CA CYS A 10 -5.06 23.46 -27.10
C CYS A 10 -5.79 24.78 -27.37
N SER A 11 -6.97 24.71 -27.97
CA SER A 11 -7.85 25.86 -28.14
C SER A 11 -8.76 26.03 -26.91
N GLY A 12 -9.03 27.27 -26.52
CA GLY A 12 -9.89 27.58 -25.38
C GLY A 12 -9.43 28.83 -24.63
N THR A 13 -10.28 29.30 -23.72
CA THR A 13 -9.90 30.35 -22.78
C THR A 13 -8.96 29.78 -21.72
N ASP A 14 -8.10 30.61 -21.13
CA ASP A 14 -7.18 30.19 -20.07
C ASP A 14 -7.92 29.55 -18.87
N ALA A 15 -9.17 29.96 -18.64
CA ALA A 15 -10.06 29.36 -17.64
C ALA A 15 -10.54 27.96 -18.03
N ALA A 16 -10.95 27.75 -19.28
CA ALA A 16 -11.37 26.43 -19.77
C ALA A 16 -10.22 25.42 -19.74
N LEU A 17 -9.00 25.88 -20.04
CA LEU A 17 -7.79 25.06 -20.06
C LEU A 17 -7.31 24.61 -18.66
N GLN A 18 -7.93 25.08 -17.57
CA GLN A 18 -7.67 24.54 -16.22
C GLN A 18 -8.24 23.13 -16.02
N ASP A 19 -9.23 22.73 -16.83
CA ASP A 19 -9.64 21.33 -16.94
C ASP A 19 -8.71 20.62 -17.94
N PRO A 20 -7.91 19.62 -17.51
CA PRO A 20 -7.06 18.89 -18.43
C PRO A 20 -7.88 18.25 -19.56
N ALA A 21 -9.13 17.83 -19.33
CA ALA A 21 -9.97 17.20 -20.36
C ALA A 21 -10.31 18.13 -21.54
N ALA A 22 -10.12 19.44 -21.39
CA ALA A 22 -10.31 20.42 -22.46
C ALA A 22 -9.30 20.26 -23.62
N CYS A 23 -8.21 19.52 -23.42
CA CYS A 23 -7.20 19.29 -24.44
C CYS A 23 -6.72 17.83 -24.44
N SER A 24 -6.51 17.26 -25.63
CA SER A 24 -5.95 15.92 -25.77
C SER A 24 -4.47 15.88 -25.34
N VAL A 25 -3.98 14.69 -25.03
CA VAL A 25 -2.54 14.48 -24.79
C VAL A 25 -1.77 14.81 -26.06
N PHE A 26 -0.78 15.68 -25.94
CA PHE A 26 0.15 16.02 -26.99
C PHE A 26 1.43 15.20 -26.90
N LYS A 27 2.19 15.40 -25.82
CA LYS A 27 3.56 14.88 -25.66
C LYS A 27 3.86 14.60 -24.19
N ARG A 28 4.83 13.71 -23.94
CA ARG A 28 5.41 13.61 -22.60
C ARG A 28 6.32 14.82 -22.34
N ALA A 29 6.41 15.28 -21.10
CA ALA A 29 7.36 16.31 -20.72
C ALA A 29 8.79 15.84 -21.05
N GLY A 30 9.55 16.71 -21.72
CA GLY A 30 10.88 16.43 -22.28
C GLY A 30 10.88 15.72 -23.64
N GLU A 31 9.71 15.35 -24.18
CA GLU A 31 9.63 14.73 -25.50
C GLU A 31 9.79 15.78 -26.61
N SER A 32 10.58 15.44 -27.62
CA SER A 32 10.80 16.31 -28.77
C SER A 32 9.57 16.34 -29.68
N PHE A 33 9.24 17.52 -30.18
CA PHE A 33 8.22 17.78 -31.21
C PHE A 33 8.73 18.83 -32.19
N VAL A 34 8.13 18.89 -33.38
CA VAL A 34 8.49 19.91 -34.37
C VAL A 34 7.75 21.20 -34.06
N GLN A 35 8.45 22.28 -33.70
CA GLN A 35 7.87 23.62 -33.59
C GLN A 35 8.15 24.41 -34.87
N ARG A 36 7.10 25.02 -35.43
CA ARG A 36 7.21 25.86 -36.62
C ARG A 36 6.78 27.30 -36.35
N VAL A 37 7.51 28.21 -36.97
CA VAL A 37 7.22 29.64 -37.01
C VAL A 37 7.08 30.05 -38.47
N THR A 38 5.89 30.50 -38.85
CA THR A 38 5.58 30.89 -40.23
C THR A 38 5.28 32.38 -40.28
N GLY A 39 5.93 33.10 -41.18
CA GLY A 39 5.54 34.46 -41.55
C GLY A 39 4.21 34.43 -42.29
N LYS A 40 3.21 35.12 -41.75
CA LYS A 40 1.85 35.17 -42.29
C LYS A 40 1.56 36.57 -42.77
N ALA A 41 0.78 36.68 -43.85
CA ALA A 41 0.32 37.95 -44.35
C ALA A 41 -0.48 38.66 -43.24
N TYR A 42 -0.29 39.95 -43.09
CA TYR A 42 -1.12 40.74 -42.18
C TYR A 42 -2.41 41.13 -42.91
N ASP A 43 -3.55 40.78 -42.34
CA ASP A 43 -4.80 41.49 -42.62
C ASP A 43 -5.21 42.17 -41.31
N GLY A 44 -5.62 43.44 -41.37
CA GLY A 44 -5.92 44.26 -40.19
C GLY A 44 -7.19 43.85 -39.44
N SER A 45 -7.79 42.69 -39.77
CA SER A 45 -9.15 42.30 -39.38
C SER A 45 -9.26 40.90 -38.76
N SER A 46 -8.25 40.05 -38.92
CA SER A 46 -8.30 38.63 -38.57
C SER A 46 -7.42 38.32 -37.37
N ASN A 47 -8.05 37.79 -36.32
CA ASN A 47 -7.36 37.20 -35.18
C ASN A 47 -6.91 35.74 -35.47
N ALA A 48 -7.31 35.17 -36.62
CA ALA A 48 -6.96 33.82 -37.04
C ALA A 48 -5.69 33.81 -37.91
N ALA A 49 -4.59 34.36 -37.40
CA ALA A 49 -3.36 34.55 -38.19
C ALA A 49 -2.83 33.27 -38.89
N CYS A 50 -3.11 32.08 -38.36
CA CYS A 50 -2.73 30.80 -38.98
C CYS A 50 -3.46 30.51 -40.31
N SER A 51 -4.68 31.05 -40.52
CA SER A 51 -5.44 30.88 -41.78
C SER A 51 -4.99 31.81 -42.89
N LEU A 52 -4.15 32.81 -42.59
CA LEU A 52 -3.67 33.76 -43.57
C LEU A 52 -2.64 33.12 -44.51
N PRO A 53 -2.48 33.64 -45.74
CA PRO A 53 -1.44 33.19 -46.65
C PRO A 53 -0.05 33.33 -46.03
N THR A 54 0.82 32.35 -46.28
CA THR A 54 2.24 32.46 -45.92
C THR A 54 2.90 33.55 -46.75
N THR A 55 3.82 34.31 -46.15
CA THR A 55 4.66 35.31 -46.84
C THR A 55 6.02 34.71 -47.20
N PRO A 56 6.23 34.17 -48.41
CA PRO A 56 7.42 33.37 -48.72
C PRO A 56 8.73 34.17 -48.70
N ASN A 57 8.62 35.49 -48.85
CA ASN A 57 9.73 36.44 -48.85
C ASN A 57 10.11 36.94 -47.45
N TYR A 58 9.32 36.63 -46.41
CA TYR A 58 9.68 36.97 -45.04
C TYR A 58 10.87 36.13 -44.59
N ARG A 59 11.92 36.79 -44.11
CA ARG A 59 13.12 36.17 -43.54
C ARG A 59 13.57 36.98 -42.35
N GLN A 60 13.90 36.30 -41.26
CA GLN A 60 14.40 36.95 -40.06
C GLN A 60 15.12 35.93 -39.18
N ASP A 61 16.30 36.31 -38.70
CA ASP A 61 17.10 35.50 -37.78
C ASP A 61 16.84 35.90 -36.33
N GLY A 62 17.10 34.97 -35.41
CA GLY A 62 17.14 35.24 -33.98
C GLY A 62 15.77 35.49 -33.32
N LEU A 63 14.69 34.89 -33.83
CA LEU A 63 13.40 34.95 -33.13
C LEU A 63 13.54 34.21 -31.81
N VAL A 64 13.32 34.90 -30.69
CA VAL A 64 13.46 34.33 -29.35
C VAL A 64 12.24 33.46 -29.04
N LEU A 65 12.48 32.21 -28.68
CA LEU A 65 11.47 31.26 -28.25
C LEU A 65 11.35 31.29 -26.72
N ALA A 66 10.13 31.44 -26.23
CA ALA A 66 9.83 31.41 -24.79
C ALA A 66 8.53 30.64 -24.51
N SER A 67 8.37 30.25 -23.25
CA SER A 67 7.20 29.54 -22.73
C SER A 67 6.60 30.30 -21.57
N ALA A 68 5.28 30.31 -21.48
CA ALA A 68 4.51 30.73 -20.32
C ALA A 68 3.47 29.67 -19.99
N VAL A 69 3.32 29.32 -18.71
CA VAL A 69 2.28 28.36 -18.31
C VAL A 69 0.89 28.97 -18.44
N ILE A 70 -0.04 28.21 -19.00
CA ILE A 70 -1.47 28.53 -19.00
C ILE A 70 -2.19 27.69 -17.97
N ALA A 71 -1.91 26.40 -17.96
CA ALA A 71 -2.50 25.47 -17.00
C ALA A 71 -1.47 24.40 -16.60
N PRO A 72 -1.38 24.01 -15.32
CA PRO A 72 -2.12 24.59 -14.18
C PRO A 72 -1.73 26.05 -13.92
N SER A 73 -2.69 26.88 -13.51
CA SER A 73 -2.43 28.28 -13.15
C SER A 73 -1.39 28.39 -12.01
N GLY A 74 -0.53 29.41 -12.11
CA GLY A 74 0.54 29.67 -11.13
C GLY A 74 1.59 28.56 -11.04
N ALA A 75 1.74 27.73 -12.07
CA ALA A 75 2.75 26.68 -12.10
C ALA A 75 4.05 27.16 -12.79
N ASN A 76 5.03 26.27 -12.95
CA ASN A 76 6.29 26.60 -13.59
C ASN A 76 6.07 26.75 -15.12
N ALA A 77 6.67 27.76 -15.74
CA ALA A 77 6.64 27.94 -17.20
C ALA A 77 7.43 26.86 -17.98
N GLY A 78 8.24 26.08 -17.26
CA GLY A 78 9.12 25.07 -17.81
C GLY A 78 10.23 25.65 -18.68
N LEU A 79 11.06 24.77 -19.22
CA LEU A 79 12.16 25.11 -20.11
C LEU A 79 11.91 24.56 -21.50
N LEU A 80 12.19 25.39 -22.50
CA LEU A 80 12.28 24.97 -23.89
C LEU A 80 13.69 24.47 -24.19
N SER A 81 13.82 23.35 -24.93
CA SER A 81 15.11 22.83 -25.36
C SER A 81 15.82 23.72 -26.38
N THR A 82 15.08 24.57 -27.09
CA THR A 82 15.61 25.53 -28.06
C THR A 82 15.03 26.92 -27.80
N THR A 83 15.90 27.91 -27.68
CA THR A 83 15.55 29.28 -27.30
C THR A 83 15.51 30.26 -28.46
N SER A 84 15.85 29.84 -29.68
CA SER A 84 15.79 30.68 -30.87
C SER A 84 15.49 29.91 -32.15
N VAL A 85 14.83 30.56 -33.10
CA VAL A 85 14.61 30.04 -34.45
C VAL A 85 14.84 31.13 -35.50
N ASN A 86 15.34 30.72 -36.66
CA ASN A 86 15.44 31.57 -37.83
C ASN A 86 14.31 31.23 -38.81
N VAL A 87 13.70 32.25 -39.40
CA VAL A 87 12.73 32.09 -40.48
C VAL A 87 13.46 32.30 -41.80
N GLY A 88 13.59 31.21 -42.56
CA GLY A 88 14.38 31.17 -43.79
C GLY A 88 13.56 31.43 -45.06
N SER A 89 14.12 31.04 -46.21
CA SER A 89 13.43 31.09 -47.50
C SER A 89 12.11 30.32 -47.46
N GLY A 90 11.04 30.91 -47.99
CA GLY A 90 9.69 30.33 -47.93
C GLY A 90 8.87 30.79 -46.73
N GLY A 91 9.42 31.67 -45.87
CA GLY A 91 8.69 32.26 -44.75
C GLY A 91 8.46 31.28 -43.60
N LEU A 92 9.22 30.19 -43.52
CA LEU A 92 9.08 29.15 -42.51
C LEU A 92 10.42 28.92 -41.78
N GLY A 93 10.35 28.87 -40.45
CA GLY A 93 11.38 28.35 -39.57
C GLY A 93 10.86 27.13 -38.82
N SER A 94 11.70 26.11 -38.63
CA SER A 94 11.36 24.87 -37.94
C SER A 94 12.48 24.44 -37.02
N VAL A 95 12.15 24.05 -35.79
CA VAL A 95 13.10 23.54 -34.80
C VAL A 95 12.55 22.28 -34.13
N ALA A 96 13.45 21.40 -33.69
CA ALA A 96 13.11 20.39 -32.70
C ALA A 96 13.00 21.06 -31.33
N GLN A 97 11.85 20.93 -30.68
CA GLN A 97 11.54 21.58 -29.42
C GLN A 97 11.08 20.54 -28.39
N ALA A 98 11.37 20.76 -27.12
CA ALA A 98 10.82 20.00 -26.02
C ALA A 98 10.43 20.95 -24.88
N GLN A 99 9.39 20.60 -24.12
CA GLN A 99 8.95 21.31 -22.93
C GLN A 99 9.20 20.44 -21.70
N SER A 100 9.95 20.93 -20.72
CA SER A 100 10.39 20.18 -19.54
C SER A 100 9.30 19.86 -18.50
N GLU A 101 8.14 20.51 -18.57
CA GLU A 101 7.08 20.45 -17.54
C GLU A 101 5.72 19.95 -18.06
N VAL A 102 4.88 19.49 -17.13
CA VAL A 102 3.49 19.09 -17.36
C VAL A 102 2.61 20.32 -17.54
N GLY A 103 1.59 20.22 -18.40
CA GLY A 103 0.57 21.27 -18.53
C GLY A 103 0.30 21.72 -19.96
N ILE A 104 -0.26 22.90 -20.07
CA ILE A 104 -0.51 23.61 -21.33
C ILE A 104 0.26 24.93 -21.25
N PHE A 105 1.02 25.21 -22.31
CA PHE A 105 1.96 26.33 -22.35
C PHE A 105 1.70 27.20 -23.56
N ARG A 106 1.68 28.52 -23.33
CA ARG A 106 1.76 29.49 -24.41
C ARG A 106 3.20 29.60 -24.85
N LEU A 107 3.49 29.08 -26.02
CA LEU A 107 4.78 29.30 -26.65
C LEU A 107 4.72 30.61 -27.41
N THR A 108 5.83 31.36 -27.40
CA THR A 108 5.99 32.61 -28.14
C THR A 108 7.25 32.59 -28.99
N ALA A 109 7.20 33.15 -30.20
CA ALA A 109 8.36 33.49 -31.01
C ALA A 109 8.38 35.02 -31.21
N THR A 110 9.32 35.67 -30.56
CA THR A 110 9.45 37.13 -30.51
C THR A 110 10.55 37.59 -31.47
N PRO A 111 10.21 38.31 -32.55
CA PRO A 111 11.19 38.88 -33.46
C PRO A 111 12.07 39.95 -32.79
N PRO A 112 13.38 40.03 -33.11
CA PRO A 112 14.22 41.14 -32.65
C PRO A 112 13.67 42.51 -33.09
N THR A 113 13.80 43.50 -32.21
CA THR A 113 13.30 44.86 -32.44
C THR A 113 14.00 45.53 -33.62
N GLY A 114 13.24 46.10 -34.55
CA GLY A 114 13.76 46.83 -35.71
C GLY A 114 14.50 45.98 -36.76
N ALA A 115 14.55 44.65 -36.58
CA ALA A 115 15.39 43.78 -37.40
C ALA A 115 14.77 43.44 -38.78
N TYR A 116 13.52 43.82 -39.03
CA TYR A 116 12.88 43.61 -40.32
C TYR A 116 12.70 44.94 -41.06
N PHE A 117 13.71 45.35 -41.84
CA PHE A 117 13.74 46.63 -42.57
C PHE A 117 13.48 47.87 -41.68
N GLY A 118 14.02 47.88 -40.46
CA GLY A 118 13.79 48.95 -39.48
C GLY A 118 12.45 48.85 -38.74
N GLN A 119 11.64 47.83 -39.02
CA GLN A 119 10.38 47.53 -38.36
C GLN A 119 10.50 46.32 -37.42
N THR A 120 9.56 46.20 -36.48
CA THR A 120 9.44 45.04 -35.59
C THR A 120 8.24 44.22 -36.01
N ALA A 121 8.47 42.99 -36.45
CA ALA A 121 7.40 42.05 -36.76
C ALA A 121 6.63 41.65 -35.47
N PRO A 122 5.31 41.40 -35.54
CA PRO A 122 4.53 40.96 -34.39
C PRO A 122 4.99 39.59 -33.84
N THR A 123 4.87 39.40 -32.53
CA THR A 123 5.14 38.12 -31.87
C THR A 123 4.13 37.06 -32.30
N GLY A 124 4.63 35.90 -32.74
CA GLY A 124 3.80 34.73 -32.96
C GLY A 124 3.59 33.97 -31.65
N GLN A 125 2.35 33.57 -31.35
CA GLN A 125 2.06 32.78 -30.15
C GLN A 125 0.98 31.72 -30.40
N ASN A 126 1.03 30.63 -29.65
CA ASN A 126 -0.06 29.65 -29.58
C ASN A 126 0.05 28.81 -28.30
N ASN A 127 -1.05 28.17 -27.90
CA ASN A 127 -1.08 27.27 -26.76
C ASN A 127 -0.75 25.85 -27.21
N PHE A 128 0.32 25.27 -26.66
CA PHE A 128 0.80 23.92 -26.90
C PHE A 128 0.52 23.04 -25.69
N GLY A 129 0.03 21.82 -25.92
CA GLY A 129 -0.27 20.85 -24.89
C GLY A 129 -1.36 19.88 -25.33
N ARG A 130 -1.84 18.98 -24.48
CA ARG A 130 -1.44 18.81 -23.07
C ARG A 130 -0.15 18.01 -22.93
N PHE A 131 0.84 18.55 -22.23
CA PHE A 131 2.04 17.81 -21.83
C PHE A 131 1.74 17.00 -20.56
N ILE A 132 2.09 15.72 -20.58
CA ILE A 132 1.88 14.76 -19.48
C ILE A 132 3.24 14.30 -18.92
N PRO A 133 3.35 13.76 -17.69
CA PRO A 133 4.62 13.23 -17.24
C PRO A 133 5.06 12.06 -18.11
N ALA A 134 6.36 11.80 -18.14
CA ALA A 134 6.91 10.67 -18.87
C ALA A 134 6.72 9.34 -18.14
N GLY A 135 6.57 9.39 -16.82
CA GLY A 135 6.29 8.25 -15.96
C GLY A 135 6.37 8.59 -14.48
N PHE A 136 6.15 7.57 -13.65
CA PHE A 136 6.30 7.65 -12.20
C PHE A 136 7.53 6.91 -11.71
N THR A 137 8.23 7.48 -10.73
CA THR A 137 9.34 6.84 -10.01
C THR A 137 9.05 6.78 -8.52
N VAL A 138 9.63 5.81 -7.83
CA VAL A 138 9.50 5.63 -6.37
C VAL A 138 10.86 5.86 -5.72
N SER A 139 10.86 6.54 -4.57
CA SER A 139 12.06 6.73 -3.73
C SER A 139 11.72 6.64 -2.25
N GLY A 140 12.73 6.38 -1.42
CA GLY A 140 12.59 6.36 0.04
C GLY A 140 11.69 5.23 0.54
N GLN A 141 11.73 4.07 -0.13
CA GLN A 141 10.95 2.90 0.26
C GLN A 141 11.35 2.42 1.66
N ALA A 142 10.35 2.20 2.50
CA ALA A 142 10.50 1.62 3.82
C ALA A 142 9.40 0.58 4.06
N LEU A 143 9.79 -0.58 4.56
CA LEU A 143 8.89 -1.67 4.94
C LEU A 143 8.96 -1.87 6.45
N THR A 144 7.81 -1.87 7.12
CA THR A 144 7.68 -2.10 8.56
C THR A 144 6.78 -3.29 8.81
N ASN A 145 7.36 -4.36 9.36
CA ASN A 145 6.62 -5.53 9.78
C ASN A 145 5.70 -5.24 10.96
N ARG A 146 4.58 -5.98 11.03
CA ARG A 146 3.65 -5.98 12.16
C ARG A 146 3.28 -4.57 12.59
N VAL A 147 2.95 -3.71 11.60
CA VAL A 147 2.84 -2.25 11.77
C VAL A 147 1.80 -1.84 12.82
N ALA A 148 0.83 -2.72 13.13
CA ALA A 148 -0.18 -2.50 14.16
C ALA A 148 0.23 -2.97 15.57
N ALA A 149 1.22 -3.86 15.70
CA ALA A 149 1.55 -4.52 16.98
C ALA A 149 2.53 -3.72 17.86
N ALA A 150 3.12 -2.64 17.34
CA ALA A 150 4.07 -1.77 18.04
C ALA A 150 5.13 -2.57 18.82
N CYS A 151 5.84 -3.43 18.10
CA CYS A 151 6.83 -4.35 18.68
C CYS A 151 8.05 -3.58 19.20
N SER A 152 8.50 -3.90 20.41
CA SER A 152 9.76 -3.39 20.96
C SER A 152 10.88 -4.35 20.59
N SER A 153 11.90 -3.81 19.91
CA SER A 153 12.64 -4.43 18.78
C SER A 153 11.76 -4.64 17.54
N VAL A 154 12.26 -4.18 16.39
CA VAL A 154 11.55 -4.25 15.11
C VAL A 154 11.45 -5.71 14.68
N SER A 155 10.25 -6.18 14.35
CA SER A 155 10.05 -7.54 13.86
C SER A 155 10.65 -7.73 12.47
N THR A 156 11.21 -8.91 12.22
CA THR A 156 11.78 -9.31 10.92
C THR A 156 10.80 -10.16 10.08
N PHE A 157 9.59 -10.37 10.60
CA PHE A 157 8.53 -11.15 9.96
C PHE A 157 7.17 -10.48 10.21
N SER A 158 6.17 -10.84 9.42
CA SER A 158 4.74 -10.66 9.75
C SER A 158 3.98 -11.96 9.56
N TYR A 159 2.87 -12.14 10.26
CA TYR A 159 2.01 -13.30 10.01
C TYR A 159 1.19 -13.11 8.72
N LEU A 160 0.82 -14.20 8.04
CA LEU A 160 -0.22 -14.15 7.02
C LEU A 160 -1.53 -13.65 7.65
N GLY A 161 -2.15 -12.64 7.03
CA GLY A 161 -3.30 -11.89 7.54
C GLY A 161 -2.94 -10.67 8.40
N GLU A 162 -1.67 -10.51 8.78
CA GLU A 162 -1.18 -9.34 9.52
C GLU A 162 -0.62 -8.28 8.55
N ALA A 163 -0.91 -7.00 8.84
CA ALA A 163 -0.49 -5.91 7.97
C ALA A 163 1.00 -5.59 8.10
N VAL A 164 1.65 -5.48 6.94
CA VAL A 164 2.94 -4.83 6.73
C VAL A 164 2.69 -3.37 6.34
N GLY A 165 3.40 -2.44 6.97
CA GLY A 165 3.39 -1.03 6.57
C GLY A 165 4.42 -0.80 5.46
N VAL A 166 4.02 -0.11 4.39
CA VAL A 166 4.95 0.38 3.36
C VAL A 166 4.83 1.90 3.26
N GLY A 167 5.97 2.58 3.23
CA GLY A 167 6.08 4.03 3.06
C GLY A 167 7.05 4.37 1.93
N PHE A 168 6.70 5.32 1.07
CA PHE A 168 7.55 5.79 -0.02
C PHE A 168 7.10 7.15 -0.57
N THR A 169 7.95 7.78 -1.39
CA THR A 169 7.62 8.98 -2.17
C THR A 169 7.43 8.58 -3.64
N LEU A 170 6.24 8.87 -4.18
CA LEU A 170 5.92 8.73 -5.59
C LEU A 170 6.15 10.06 -6.32
N GLN A 171 6.87 10.04 -7.43
CA GLN A 171 7.25 11.25 -8.17
C GLN A 171 6.87 11.13 -9.64
N ALA A 172 6.22 12.16 -10.18
CA ALA A 172 6.00 12.32 -11.60
C ALA A 172 7.25 12.95 -12.23
N VAL A 173 7.81 12.33 -13.26
CA VAL A 173 9.06 12.77 -13.88
C VAL A 173 8.93 12.98 -15.39
N ASN A 174 9.76 13.86 -15.94
CA ASN A 174 9.92 14.04 -17.38
C ASN A 174 10.85 12.95 -17.98
N LEU A 175 11.04 12.96 -19.30
CA LEU A 175 11.87 11.95 -19.98
C LEU A 175 13.33 11.93 -19.50
N ASN A 176 13.84 13.06 -19.01
CA ASN A 176 15.19 13.20 -18.46
C ASN A 176 15.28 12.80 -16.97
N GLY A 177 14.16 12.39 -16.35
CA GLY A 177 14.12 11.96 -14.94
C GLY A 177 13.98 13.11 -13.94
N ALA A 178 13.84 14.36 -14.38
CA ALA A 178 13.57 15.47 -13.48
C ALA A 178 12.08 15.50 -13.09
N ILE A 179 11.79 15.85 -11.83
CA ILE A 179 10.43 15.94 -11.31
C ILE A 179 9.66 17.03 -12.07
N THR A 180 8.46 16.70 -12.53
CA THR A 180 7.54 17.66 -13.16
C THR A 180 6.72 18.36 -12.08
N GLY A 181 7.14 19.54 -11.65
CA GLY A 181 6.51 20.30 -10.57
C GLY A 181 5.06 20.69 -10.85
N ASN A 182 4.67 20.73 -12.12
CA ASN A 182 3.31 21.06 -12.54
C ASN A 182 2.33 19.89 -12.44
N TYR A 183 2.79 18.67 -12.16
CA TYR A 183 1.90 17.53 -11.90
C TYR A 183 1.26 17.69 -10.51
N ARG A 184 0.13 18.40 -10.46
CA ARG A 184 -0.62 18.76 -9.24
C ARG A 184 -2.08 19.09 -9.58
N GLY A 185 -2.94 19.12 -8.56
CA GLY A 185 -4.35 19.48 -8.74
C GLY A 185 -5.02 18.66 -9.84
N ASN A 186 -5.82 19.29 -10.70
CA ASN A 186 -6.50 18.60 -11.81
C ASN A 186 -5.53 17.94 -12.80
N TYR A 187 -4.30 18.43 -12.92
CA TYR A 187 -3.28 17.87 -13.83
C TYR A 187 -2.56 16.65 -13.24
N ALA A 188 -2.69 16.40 -11.94
CA ALA A 188 -2.30 15.13 -11.35
C ALA A 188 -3.41 14.11 -11.56
N ARG A 189 -3.39 13.44 -12.72
CA ARG A 189 -4.46 12.53 -13.15
C ARG A 189 -4.40 11.12 -12.56
N LEU A 190 -3.43 10.84 -11.70
CA LEU A 190 -3.29 9.57 -10.98
C LEU A 190 -4.25 9.54 -9.79
N ASN A 191 -5.15 8.56 -9.77
CA ASN A 191 -5.92 8.22 -8.58
C ASN A 191 -4.97 7.57 -7.55
N LEU A 192 -4.93 8.09 -6.33
CA LEU A 192 -4.09 7.54 -5.26
C LEU A 192 -4.79 6.45 -4.44
N ALA A 193 -6.02 6.07 -4.79
CA ALA A 193 -6.68 4.93 -4.19
C ALA A 193 -6.05 3.60 -4.66
N PRO A 194 -5.94 2.58 -3.77
CA PRO A 194 -5.57 1.24 -4.18
C PRO A 194 -6.56 0.67 -5.20
N VAL A 195 -6.04 -0.05 -6.20
CA VAL A 195 -6.81 -0.77 -7.21
C VAL A 195 -6.29 -2.20 -7.35
N THR A 196 -7.10 -3.10 -7.92
CA THR A 196 -6.78 -4.53 -8.00
C THR A 196 -6.02 -4.94 -9.27
N GLY A 197 -5.87 -4.04 -10.25
CA GLY A 197 -5.22 -4.35 -11.53
C GLY A 197 -4.21 -3.30 -11.95
N ALA A 198 -3.04 -3.75 -12.41
CA ALA A 198 -1.87 -2.93 -12.80
C ALA A 198 -2.15 -1.85 -13.88
N GLY A 199 -3.18 -2.02 -14.70
CA GLY A 199 -3.58 -1.06 -15.75
C GLY A 199 -4.73 -0.11 -15.38
N SER A 200 -5.28 -0.20 -14.17
CA SER A 200 -6.35 0.70 -13.72
C SER A 200 -5.78 2.04 -13.27
N ASN A 201 -6.54 3.13 -13.44
CA ASN A 201 -6.15 4.42 -12.86
C ASN A 201 -6.13 4.32 -11.33
N GLY A 202 -4.94 4.22 -10.74
CA GLY A 202 -4.79 3.83 -9.35
C GLY A 202 -3.39 3.36 -8.95
N LEU A 203 -3.30 2.96 -7.68
CA LEU A 203 -2.14 2.27 -7.12
C LEU A 203 -2.42 0.76 -7.04
N ALA A 204 -1.87 -0.02 -7.97
CA ALA A 204 -1.98 -1.47 -7.93
C ALA A 204 -0.79 -2.05 -7.15
N PHE A 205 -1.06 -2.52 -5.92
CA PHE A 205 -0.05 -3.22 -5.14
C PHE A 205 0.05 -4.67 -5.58
N GLY A 206 1.26 -5.24 -5.53
CA GLY A 206 1.52 -6.64 -5.82
C GLY A 206 2.29 -7.31 -4.68
N ALA A 207 2.15 -8.62 -4.56
CA ALA A 207 2.89 -9.45 -3.64
C ALA A 207 3.26 -10.78 -4.30
N GLN A 208 4.50 -11.20 -4.13
CA GLN A 208 5.01 -12.47 -4.67
C GLN A 208 6.10 -13.04 -3.77
N SER A 209 6.35 -14.34 -3.87
CA SER A 209 7.47 -14.99 -3.17
C SER A 209 8.06 -16.07 -4.06
N GLY A 210 9.27 -15.85 -4.57
CA GLY A 210 9.86 -16.70 -5.61
C GLY A 210 8.92 -16.78 -6.82
N GLY A 211 8.57 -17.99 -7.25
CA GLY A 211 7.62 -18.22 -8.35
C GLY A 211 6.14 -18.24 -7.96
N SER A 212 5.78 -17.86 -6.72
CA SER A 212 4.39 -17.84 -6.25
C SER A 212 3.80 -16.44 -6.30
N LEU A 213 2.74 -16.25 -7.07
CA LEU A 213 1.97 -15.01 -7.11
C LEU A 213 0.99 -14.95 -5.93
N LEU A 214 0.99 -13.84 -5.19
CA LEU A 214 0.16 -13.67 -3.99
C LEU A 214 -0.91 -12.58 -4.13
N ASN A 215 -1.02 -11.93 -5.30
CA ASN A 215 -1.90 -10.78 -5.54
C ASN A 215 -3.38 -11.06 -5.22
N SER A 216 -3.89 -12.26 -5.51
CA SER A 216 -5.29 -12.63 -5.23
C SER A 216 -5.63 -12.64 -3.73
N ARG A 217 -4.61 -12.71 -2.88
CA ARG A 217 -4.72 -12.71 -1.41
C ARG A 217 -4.27 -11.39 -0.80
N LEU A 218 -3.82 -10.44 -1.62
CA LEU A 218 -3.32 -9.17 -1.13
C LEU A 218 -4.49 -8.24 -0.83
N SER A 219 -4.68 -7.94 0.45
CA SER A 219 -5.48 -6.80 0.88
C SER A 219 -4.56 -5.58 0.98
N SER A 220 -5.01 -4.46 0.42
CA SER A 220 -4.28 -3.19 0.48
C SER A 220 -5.21 -2.08 0.94
N SER A 221 -4.67 -1.18 1.77
CA SER A 221 -5.36 0.03 2.19
C SER A 221 -4.37 1.17 2.26
N CYS A 222 -4.77 2.36 1.81
CA CYS A 222 -3.95 3.54 2.02
C CYS A 222 -4.26 4.15 3.39
N THR A 223 -3.23 4.29 4.22
CA THR A 223 -3.33 4.99 5.51
C THR A 223 -3.11 6.49 5.37
N SER A 224 -2.24 6.90 4.43
CA SER A 224 -2.02 8.30 4.07
C SER A 224 -1.52 8.37 2.63
N CYS A 225 -2.35 8.91 1.73
CA CYS A 225 -2.01 9.12 0.32
C CYS A 225 -2.24 10.61 0.00
N ALA A 226 -1.24 11.44 0.27
CA ALA A 226 -1.38 12.88 0.07
C ALA A 226 -1.46 13.22 -1.42
N ALA A 227 -2.29 14.19 -1.80
CA ALA A 227 -2.34 14.67 -3.17
C ALA A 227 -0.94 15.13 -3.64
N PHE A 228 -0.71 15.08 -4.96
CA PHE A 228 0.57 15.55 -5.51
C PHE A 228 0.79 17.04 -5.25
N VAL A 229 1.93 17.36 -4.68
CA VAL A 229 2.44 18.72 -4.48
C VAL A 229 3.80 18.80 -5.17
N SER A 230 3.94 19.73 -6.11
CA SER A 230 5.18 19.92 -6.88
C SER A 230 5.69 18.61 -7.50
N GLY A 231 4.79 17.81 -8.08
CA GLY A 231 5.13 16.55 -8.75
C GLY A 231 5.48 15.38 -7.82
N SER A 232 5.35 15.54 -6.50
CA SER A 232 5.62 14.47 -5.52
C SER A 232 4.42 14.19 -4.61
N SER A 233 4.27 12.94 -4.20
CA SER A 233 3.27 12.48 -3.24
C SER A 233 3.90 11.51 -2.24
N ALA A 234 3.63 11.71 -0.94
CA ALA A 234 4.02 10.78 0.11
C ALA A 234 2.91 9.73 0.32
N ILE A 235 3.28 8.46 0.21
CA ILE A 235 2.36 7.33 0.30
C ILE A 235 2.73 6.49 1.52
N GLN A 236 1.72 6.17 2.32
CA GLN A 236 1.78 5.18 3.39
C GLN A 236 0.60 4.22 3.24
N ALA A 237 0.90 2.94 3.01
CA ALA A 237 -0.10 1.90 2.84
C ALA A 237 0.12 0.74 3.82
N ARG A 238 -0.95 0.00 4.08
CA ARG A 238 -0.94 -1.26 4.80
C ARG A 238 -1.29 -2.38 3.83
N LEU A 239 -0.41 -3.36 3.76
CA LEU A 239 -0.50 -4.52 2.88
C LEU A 239 -0.58 -5.79 3.72
N SER A 240 -1.59 -6.62 3.50
CA SER A 240 -1.75 -7.90 4.19
C SER A 240 -1.92 -9.00 3.14
N VAL A 241 -1.01 -9.97 3.11
CA VAL A 241 -1.27 -11.22 2.38
C VAL A 241 -2.14 -12.08 3.26
N LEU A 242 -3.40 -12.24 2.89
CA LEU A 242 -4.36 -13.10 3.58
C LEU A 242 -3.93 -14.57 3.45
N ARG A 243 -4.35 -15.39 4.42
CA ARG A 243 -4.15 -16.84 4.36
C ARG A 243 -4.94 -17.43 3.19
N ALA A 244 -4.49 -18.57 2.67
CA ALA A 244 -5.29 -19.35 1.73
C ALA A 244 -6.65 -19.73 2.34
N THR A 245 -7.69 -19.80 1.50
CA THR A 245 -9.03 -20.22 1.91
C THR A 245 -9.07 -21.73 2.24
N GLY A 246 -10.05 -22.16 3.03
CA GLY A 246 -10.19 -23.55 3.48
C GLY A 246 -9.17 -23.93 4.57
N SER A 247 -8.76 -25.20 4.60
CA SER A 247 -7.81 -25.75 5.59
C SER A 247 -6.34 -25.68 5.15
N GLN A 248 -6.04 -25.02 4.04
CA GLN A 248 -4.69 -24.97 3.48
C GLN A 248 -3.73 -24.20 4.40
N ILE A 249 -2.54 -24.75 4.59
CA ILE A 249 -1.42 -24.14 5.30
C ILE A 249 -0.28 -24.01 4.30
N ASP A 250 0.27 -22.81 4.17
CA ASP A 250 1.29 -22.49 3.19
C ASP A 250 2.38 -21.58 3.76
N GLY A 251 3.41 -21.36 2.94
CA GLY A 251 4.66 -20.76 3.37
C GLY A 251 5.57 -21.76 4.13
N PRO A 252 6.59 -21.28 4.84
CA PRO A 252 6.92 -19.87 5.02
C PRO A 252 7.30 -19.20 3.69
N PHE A 253 6.94 -17.93 3.55
CA PHE A 253 7.39 -17.09 2.44
C PHE A 253 8.58 -16.28 2.93
N ASP A 254 9.78 -16.86 2.84
CA ASP A 254 11.00 -16.27 3.42
C ASP A 254 11.47 -15.00 2.68
N SER A 255 11.00 -14.78 1.45
CA SER A 255 11.35 -13.63 0.61
C SER A 255 10.13 -13.02 -0.09
N ALA A 256 9.01 -12.91 0.62
CA ALA A 256 7.83 -12.23 0.10
C ALA A 256 8.17 -10.77 -0.24
N SER A 257 8.11 -10.42 -1.52
CA SER A 257 8.33 -9.07 -2.02
C SER A 257 7.00 -8.39 -2.32
N PHE A 258 6.96 -7.10 -2.00
CA PHE A 258 5.85 -6.22 -2.34
C PHE A 258 6.29 -5.24 -3.43
N GLY A 259 5.37 -4.91 -4.32
CA GLY A 259 5.60 -3.95 -5.40
C GLY A 259 4.42 -3.05 -5.67
N LEU A 260 4.64 -2.03 -6.49
CA LEU A 260 3.65 -1.06 -6.92
C LEU A 260 3.69 -0.89 -8.43
N VAL A 261 2.51 -0.93 -9.06
CA VAL A 261 2.27 -0.35 -10.38
C VAL A 261 1.33 0.85 -10.20
N ALA A 262 1.78 2.04 -10.59
CA ALA A 262 0.94 3.22 -10.68
C ALA A 262 0.65 3.52 -12.15
N THR A 263 -0.63 3.65 -12.47
CA THR A 263 -1.10 4.05 -13.81
C THR A 263 -2.10 5.17 -13.64
N ASP A 264 -1.95 6.27 -14.39
CA ASP A 264 -2.88 7.41 -14.33
C ASP A 264 -3.95 7.37 -15.44
N ALA A 265 -4.87 8.34 -15.45
CA ALA A 265 -5.93 8.42 -16.46
C ALA A 265 -5.43 8.75 -17.89
N ASP A 266 -4.16 9.08 -18.06
CA ASP A 266 -3.48 9.28 -19.35
C ASP A 266 -2.65 8.06 -19.76
N SER A 267 -2.79 6.95 -19.04
CA SER A 267 -1.98 5.74 -19.21
C SER A 267 -0.48 5.99 -18.99
N VAL A 268 -0.12 7.00 -18.19
CA VAL A 268 1.25 7.16 -17.70
C VAL A 268 1.51 6.06 -16.68
N GLY A 269 2.53 5.23 -16.94
CA GLY A 269 2.94 4.14 -16.05
C GLY A 269 4.24 4.41 -15.30
N MET A 270 4.79 3.33 -14.71
CA MET A 270 6.05 3.35 -13.99
C MET A 270 7.25 3.55 -14.93
N ARG A 271 8.32 4.17 -14.43
CA ARG A 271 9.64 4.24 -15.06
C ARG A 271 10.66 3.46 -14.24
N GLY A 272 11.50 2.70 -14.95
CA GLY A 272 12.50 1.81 -14.34
C GLY A 272 11.88 0.70 -13.50
N PRO A 273 10.90 -0.06 -14.03
CA PRO A 273 10.28 -1.14 -13.26
C PRO A 273 11.28 -2.26 -12.96
N ASP A 274 11.27 -2.74 -11.72
CA ASP A 274 12.11 -3.83 -11.19
C ASP A 274 11.28 -4.89 -10.42
N PHE A 275 9.96 -4.76 -10.43
CA PHE A 275 9.00 -5.71 -9.87
C PHE A 275 8.05 -6.21 -10.96
N ASN A 276 8.08 -7.51 -11.22
CA ASN A 276 7.10 -8.16 -12.10
C ASN A 276 5.81 -8.41 -11.31
N TRP A 277 4.71 -7.77 -11.71
CA TRP A 277 3.46 -7.79 -10.95
C TRP A 277 2.67 -9.07 -11.13
N ASP A 278 2.76 -9.74 -12.29
CA ASP A 278 2.00 -10.95 -12.61
C ASP A 278 2.85 -12.23 -12.76
N LEU A 279 4.17 -12.12 -12.55
CA LEU A 279 5.19 -13.15 -12.79
C LEU A 279 5.30 -13.58 -14.27
N ALA A 280 4.86 -12.75 -15.21
CA ALA A 280 4.94 -12.98 -16.65
C ALA A 280 5.66 -11.82 -17.36
N GLY A 281 6.36 -12.11 -18.45
CA GLY A 281 6.99 -11.06 -19.25
C GLY A 281 8.00 -10.19 -18.51
N ALA A 282 8.00 -8.88 -18.83
CA ALA A 282 8.95 -7.90 -18.31
C ALA A 282 8.34 -7.12 -17.13
N PRO A 283 9.13 -6.72 -16.12
CA PRO A 283 8.61 -5.98 -14.97
C PRO A 283 7.76 -4.75 -15.33
N GLU A 284 6.62 -4.60 -14.65
CA GLU A 284 5.69 -3.47 -14.81
C GLU A 284 5.71 -2.49 -13.63
N GLY A 285 6.18 -2.96 -12.47
CA GLY A 285 6.11 -2.24 -11.20
C GLY A 285 7.47 -1.94 -10.60
N VAL A 286 7.47 -1.22 -9.48
CA VAL A 286 8.66 -0.97 -8.66
C VAL A 286 8.57 -1.70 -7.33
N ALA A 287 9.66 -2.32 -6.90
CA ALA A 287 9.77 -3.01 -5.63
C ALA A 287 9.69 -2.02 -4.45
N LEU A 288 8.87 -2.36 -3.45
CA LEU A 288 8.69 -1.60 -2.22
C LEU A 288 9.45 -2.18 -1.02
N GLY A 289 9.91 -3.42 -1.15
CA GLY A 289 10.65 -4.14 -0.12
C GLY A 289 10.25 -5.60 -0.06
N SER A 290 10.99 -6.37 0.73
CA SER A 290 10.69 -7.78 0.98
C SER A 290 10.74 -8.09 2.46
N THR A 291 10.03 -9.14 2.85
CA THR A 291 10.03 -9.63 4.22
C THR A 291 9.66 -11.11 4.30
N ARG A 292 9.72 -11.64 5.51
CA ARG A 292 9.27 -12.99 5.82
C ARG A 292 7.80 -12.97 6.21
N LEU A 293 6.97 -13.74 5.51
CA LEU A 293 5.58 -13.99 5.90
C LEU A 293 5.42 -15.43 6.36
N VAL A 294 4.81 -15.63 7.54
CA VAL A 294 4.62 -16.96 8.12
C VAL A 294 3.17 -17.23 8.46
N PHE A 295 2.72 -18.47 8.23
CA PHE A 295 1.47 -18.93 8.80
C PHE A 295 1.66 -19.13 10.31
N GLY A 296 0.86 -18.43 11.12
CA GLY A 296 0.91 -18.50 12.58
C GLY A 296 -0.28 -19.20 13.20
N ARG A 297 -0.12 -19.73 14.40
CA ARG A 297 -1.25 -20.09 15.28
C ARG A 297 -0.90 -19.86 16.74
N LEU A 298 -1.88 -19.52 17.55
CA LEU A 298 -1.76 -19.58 19.00
C LEU A 298 -2.15 -21.00 19.45
N GLN A 299 -1.37 -21.59 20.35
CA GLN A 299 -1.59 -22.94 20.87
C GLN A 299 -1.63 -22.88 22.39
N VAL A 300 -2.52 -23.67 22.98
CA VAL A 300 -2.55 -23.94 24.42
C VAL A 300 -2.79 -25.43 24.64
N GLY A 301 -2.07 -26.01 25.61
CA GLY A 301 -2.15 -27.42 25.94
C GLY A 301 -3.08 -27.70 27.12
N ASN A 302 -3.65 -28.90 27.13
CA ASN A 302 -4.31 -29.43 28.33
C ASN A 302 -3.34 -29.46 29.50
N THR A 303 -3.80 -29.03 30.68
CA THR A 303 -2.96 -28.93 31.87
C THR A 303 -3.68 -29.52 33.08
N TYR A 304 -2.91 -30.14 33.97
CA TYR A 304 -3.40 -30.86 35.15
C TYR A 304 -2.68 -30.36 36.40
N GLY A 305 -3.41 -30.08 37.47
CA GLY A 305 -2.85 -29.51 38.69
C GLY A 305 -3.56 -29.92 39.97
N SER A 306 -2.95 -29.60 41.11
CA SER A 306 -3.57 -29.76 42.43
C SER A 306 -4.69 -28.75 42.62
N ALA A 307 -5.81 -29.15 43.23
CA ALA A 307 -6.89 -28.22 43.60
C ALA A 307 -6.49 -27.21 44.69
N LEU A 308 -5.30 -27.35 45.29
CA LEU A 308 -4.80 -26.48 46.35
C LEU A 308 -3.76 -25.46 45.85
N LEU A 309 -3.26 -25.62 44.62
CA LEU A 309 -2.17 -24.82 44.10
C LEU A 309 -2.58 -24.09 42.82
N PRO A 310 -2.11 -22.85 42.63
CA PRO A 310 -2.24 -22.16 41.36
C PRO A 310 -1.64 -22.98 40.22
N LEU A 311 -2.33 -23.04 39.09
CA LEU A 311 -1.95 -23.87 37.95
C LEU A 311 -1.40 -22.99 36.81
N PRO A 312 -0.10 -23.14 36.44
CA PRO A 312 0.44 -22.47 35.27
C PRO A 312 -0.02 -23.16 33.98
N VAL A 313 -0.53 -22.39 33.03
CA VAL A 313 -0.95 -22.83 31.69
C VAL A 313 -0.26 -21.96 30.67
N THR A 314 0.60 -22.53 29.84
CA THR A 314 1.38 -21.77 28.86
C THR A 314 0.69 -21.76 27.50
N ALA A 315 0.44 -20.55 26.99
CA ALA A 315 0.07 -20.31 25.60
C ALA A 315 1.32 -20.00 24.78
N ARG A 316 1.40 -20.52 23.55
CA ARG A 316 2.54 -20.39 22.65
C ARG A 316 2.07 -19.97 21.27
N ALA A 317 2.63 -18.89 20.73
CA ALA A 317 2.59 -18.63 19.30
C ALA A 317 3.50 -19.66 18.61
N GLN A 318 2.97 -20.28 17.57
CA GLN A 318 3.68 -21.21 16.71
C GLN A 318 3.65 -20.69 15.28
N MET A 319 4.66 -21.07 14.50
CA MET A 319 4.71 -20.80 13.06
C MET A 319 4.87 -22.10 12.28
N TRP A 320 4.31 -22.15 11.08
CA TRP A 320 4.57 -23.23 10.12
C TRP A 320 5.96 -23.06 9.51
N ASN A 321 6.80 -24.09 9.60
CA ASN A 321 8.15 -24.08 9.03
C ASN A 321 8.26 -24.72 7.63
N GLY A 322 7.12 -25.07 7.02
CA GLY A 322 7.05 -25.81 5.75
C GLY A 322 6.57 -27.26 5.93
N SER A 323 6.76 -27.84 7.13
CA SER A 323 6.40 -29.24 7.40
C SER A 323 5.65 -29.45 8.71
N THR A 324 5.94 -28.63 9.73
CA THR A 324 5.33 -28.74 11.07
C THR A 324 5.22 -27.37 11.72
N PHE A 325 4.35 -27.26 12.71
CA PHE A 325 4.33 -26.09 13.59
C PHE A 325 5.43 -26.17 14.63
N ILE A 326 6.20 -25.09 14.76
CA ILE A 326 7.23 -24.92 15.77
C ILE A 326 6.99 -23.65 16.58
N ASP A 327 7.49 -23.59 17.81
CA ASP A 327 7.36 -22.41 18.67
C ASP A 327 8.02 -21.19 18.02
N HIS A 328 7.31 -20.06 18.00
CA HIS A 328 7.76 -18.85 17.33
C HIS A 328 8.40 -17.85 18.30
N GLY A 329 9.63 -18.14 18.71
CA GLY A 329 10.36 -17.34 19.72
C GLY A 329 10.61 -15.87 19.36
N ALA A 330 10.48 -15.48 18.09
CA ALA A 330 10.66 -14.10 17.65
C ALA A 330 9.44 -13.19 17.94
N ASP A 331 8.30 -13.76 18.32
CA ASP A 331 7.09 -13.01 18.62
C ASP A 331 7.10 -12.43 20.05
N SER A 332 7.35 -11.14 20.17
CA SER A 332 7.41 -10.41 21.44
C SER A 332 6.33 -9.32 21.57
N CYS A 333 5.34 -9.32 20.69
CA CYS A 333 4.42 -8.20 20.56
C CYS A 333 2.98 -8.55 20.24
N THR A 334 2.68 -9.81 19.90
CA THR A 334 1.30 -10.27 19.83
C THR A 334 0.57 -9.96 21.13
N PRO A 335 -0.56 -9.24 21.08
CA PRO A 335 -1.38 -8.98 22.26
C PRO A 335 -2.02 -10.29 22.74
N PHE A 336 -2.01 -10.46 24.05
CA PHE A 336 -2.52 -11.63 24.73
C PHE A 336 -3.45 -11.18 25.85
N GLN A 337 -4.75 -11.43 25.68
CA GLN A 337 -5.75 -11.09 26.67
C GLN A 337 -5.77 -12.13 27.79
N VAL A 338 -5.72 -11.66 29.04
CA VAL A 338 -5.92 -12.53 30.20
C VAL A 338 -7.42 -12.85 30.29
N PRO A 339 -7.84 -14.12 30.10
CA PRO A 339 -9.25 -14.46 29.96
C PRO A 339 -10.01 -14.23 31.27
N ALA A 340 -11.21 -13.69 31.17
CA ALA A 340 -12.14 -13.62 32.29
C ALA A 340 -12.79 -14.98 32.55
N THR A 341 -13.26 -15.16 33.78
CA THR A 341 -13.96 -16.38 34.17
C THR A 341 -15.43 -16.23 33.86
N VAL A 342 -15.99 -17.25 33.22
CA VAL A 342 -17.37 -17.26 32.76
C VAL A 342 -18.02 -18.55 33.27
N SER A 343 -19.12 -18.43 34.00
CA SER A 343 -19.95 -19.58 34.35
C SER A 343 -20.59 -20.13 33.08
N VAL A 344 -20.35 -21.40 32.77
CA VAL A 344 -20.84 -22.01 31.53
C VAL A 344 -22.18 -22.70 31.76
N ASN A 345 -23.14 -22.42 30.90
CA ASN A 345 -24.43 -23.10 30.80
C ASN A 345 -24.77 -23.33 29.31
N SER A 346 -25.84 -24.08 29.03
CA SER A 346 -26.23 -24.42 27.65
C SER A 346 -26.49 -23.22 26.74
N SER A 347 -26.73 -22.03 27.29
CA SER A 347 -27.00 -20.81 26.53
C SER A 347 -25.75 -19.97 26.20
N ASN A 348 -24.57 -20.26 26.77
CA ASN A 348 -23.35 -19.46 26.58
C ASN A 348 -22.07 -20.25 26.25
N THR A 349 -22.16 -21.57 26.10
CA THR A 349 -21.04 -22.44 25.64
C THR A 349 -20.47 -21.97 24.30
N ALA A 350 -21.33 -21.66 23.34
CA ALA A 350 -20.95 -21.16 22.02
C ALA A 350 -20.20 -19.82 22.10
N THR A 351 -20.70 -18.88 22.91
CA THR A 351 -20.06 -17.56 23.07
C THR A 351 -18.68 -17.64 23.71
N LEU A 352 -18.45 -18.62 24.60
CA LEU A 352 -17.13 -18.86 25.19
C LEU A 352 -16.11 -19.31 24.14
N ALA A 353 -16.52 -20.16 23.19
CA ALA A 353 -15.66 -20.63 22.10
C ALA A 353 -15.23 -19.48 21.16
N CYS A 354 -16.11 -18.51 20.93
CA CYS A 354 -15.86 -17.36 20.06
C CYS A 354 -15.12 -16.19 20.72
N ASN A 355 -15.46 -15.86 21.96
CA ASN A 355 -14.95 -14.65 22.61
C ASN A 355 -13.73 -14.93 23.51
N GLY A 356 -13.45 -16.20 23.81
CA GLY A 356 -12.47 -16.60 24.80
C GLY A 356 -13.01 -16.47 26.23
N GLY A 357 -12.34 -17.15 27.16
CA GLY A 357 -12.69 -17.16 28.58
C GLY A 357 -12.22 -18.44 29.30
N VAL A 358 -12.37 -18.42 30.62
CA VAL A 358 -12.24 -19.59 31.48
C VAL A 358 -13.65 -20.11 31.76
N GLY A 359 -14.05 -21.16 31.05
CA GLY A 359 -15.36 -21.78 31.17
C GLY A 359 -15.46 -22.74 32.33
N LEU A 360 -16.15 -22.32 33.40
CA LEU A 360 -16.39 -23.18 34.56
C LEU A 360 -17.64 -24.05 34.35
N TYR A 361 -17.47 -25.37 34.41
CA TYR A 361 -18.57 -26.33 34.35
C TYR A 361 -18.86 -26.94 35.73
N GLY A 362 -20.12 -27.26 35.98
CA GLY A 362 -20.54 -27.97 37.19
C GLY A 362 -20.32 -27.16 38.47
N SER A 363 -19.71 -27.77 39.50
CA SER A 363 -19.52 -27.18 40.83
C SER A 363 -18.24 -26.34 41.00
N LEU A 364 -17.43 -26.20 39.95
CA LEU A 364 -16.21 -25.39 39.99
C LEU A 364 -16.55 -23.90 40.13
N ALA A 365 -15.94 -23.24 41.11
CA ALA A 365 -16.15 -21.83 41.37
C ALA A 365 -14.84 -21.10 41.70
N GLY A 366 -14.82 -19.78 41.45
CA GLY A 366 -13.77 -18.87 41.95
C GLY A 366 -12.37 -19.03 41.35
N VAL A 367 -12.22 -19.75 40.24
CA VAL A 367 -10.96 -19.76 39.48
C VAL A 367 -10.80 -18.40 38.79
N ASN A 368 -9.64 -17.78 38.91
CA ASN A 368 -9.29 -16.52 38.24
C ASN A 368 -8.02 -16.71 37.43
N ALA A 369 -7.94 -16.09 36.25
CA ALA A 369 -6.73 -16.05 35.45
C ALA A 369 -5.92 -14.78 35.71
N SER A 370 -4.60 -14.92 35.66
CA SER A 370 -3.65 -13.82 35.75
C SER A 370 -2.41 -14.12 34.90
N VAL A 371 -1.70 -13.08 34.46
CA VAL A 371 -0.34 -13.20 33.91
C VAL A 371 0.54 -12.19 34.65
N GLY A 372 1.48 -12.68 35.46
CA GLY A 372 2.22 -11.82 36.37
C GLY A 372 1.27 -11.08 37.32
N ALA A 373 1.36 -9.73 37.34
CA ALA A 373 0.45 -8.87 38.10
C ALA A 373 -0.83 -8.49 37.34
N THR A 374 -0.95 -8.85 36.06
CA THR A 374 -2.10 -8.50 35.23
C THR A 374 -3.24 -9.48 35.47
N ALA A 375 -4.38 -8.97 35.94
CA ALA A 375 -5.58 -9.75 36.18
C ALA A 375 -6.40 -9.96 34.88
N ALA A 376 -7.47 -10.77 34.99
CA ALA A 376 -8.46 -10.97 33.94
C ALA A 376 -8.98 -9.64 33.35
N GLY A 377 -9.18 -9.62 32.03
CA GLY A 377 -9.57 -8.42 31.28
C GLY A 377 -8.41 -7.48 30.94
N GLY A 378 -7.23 -7.68 31.56
CA GLY A 378 -6.01 -7.01 31.17
C GLY A 378 -5.34 -7.64 29.95
N THR A 379 -4.54 -6.84 29.26
CA THR A 379 -3.75 -7.28 28.10
C THR A 379 -2.27 -7.29 28.45
N VAL A 380 -1.58 -8.37 28.10
CA VAL A 380 -0.11 -8.45 28.07
C VAL A 380 0.36 -8.70 26.64
N LYS A 381 1.66 -8.65 26.41
CA LYS A 381 2.26 -9.10 25.13
C LYS A 381 2.88 -10.48 25.35
N LEU A 382 2.91 -11.30 24.30
CA LEU A 382 3.77 -12.48 24.31
C LEU A 382 5.23 -12.05 24.49
N SER A 383 6.01 -12.89 25.17
CA SER A 383 7.45 -12.72 25.34
C SER A 383 8.14 -13.98 24.88
N GLY A 384 8.98 -13.88 23.85
CA GLY A 384 9.63 -15.05 23.27
C GLY A 384 8.64 -16.07 22.69
N GLY A 385 7.54 -15.59 22.11
CA GLY A 385 6.46 -16.41 21.57
C GLY A 385 5.53 -17.03 22.60
N ALA A 386 5.66 -16.72 23.89
CA ALA A 386 4.86 -17.36 24.92
C ALA A 386 4.31 -16.39 25.97
N SER A 387 3.23 -16.82 26.63
CA SER A 387 2.70 -16.22 27.84
C SER A 387 2.19 -17.33 28.76
N THR A 388 2.48 -17.23 30.06
CA THR A 388 2.03 -18.22 31.04
C THR A 388 0.91 -17.64 31.88
N LEU A 389 -0.29 -18.17 31.66
CA LEU A 389 -1.45 -17.96 32.50
C LEU A 389 -1.24 -18.64 33.85
N ARG A 390 -1.66 -18.00 34.92
CA ARG A 390 -1.79 -18.60 36.25
C ARG A 390 -3.25 -18.61 36.64
N LEU A 391 -3.81 -19.81 36.71
CA LEU A 391 -5.17 -20.05 37.19
C LEU A 391 -5.13 -20.23 38.72
N SER A 392 -5.94 -19.48 39.46
CA SER A 392 -6.05 -19.67 40.90
C SER A 392 -6.67 -21.04 41.24
N PRO A 393 -6.40 -21.58 42.44
CA PRO A 393 -7.13 -22.73 42.94
C PRO A 393 -8.65 -22.47 42.91
N PRO A 394 -9.47 -23.49 42.61
CA PRO A 394 -10.91 -23.39 42.77
C PRO A 394 -11.30 -23.22 44.24
N THR A 395 -12.41 -22.51 44.52
CA THR A 395 -12.87 -22.24 45.90
C THR A 395 -13.67 -23.39 46.51
N ASN A 396 -14.14 -24.34 45.69
CA ASN A 396 -14.87 -25.52 46.15
C ASN A 396 -13.92 -26.69 46.48
N THR A 397 -14.30 -27.53 47.44
CA THR A 397 -13.56 -28.74 47.81
C THR A 397 -13.87 -29.87 46.81
N GLY A 398 -12.84 -30.49 46.24
CA GLY A 398 -12.97 -31.56 45.25
C GLY A 398 -12.73 -31.04 43.83
N GLY A 399 -11.69 -31.57 43.20
CA GLY A 399 -11.24 -31.16 41.86
C GLY A 399 -12.31 -31.29 40.77
N GLY A 400 -12.00 -30.81 39.57
CA GLY A 400 -12.91 -30.81 38.43
C GLY A 400 -12.21 -30.43 37.14
N TYR A 401 -12.97 -30.20 36.07
CA TYR A 401 -12.44 -29.69 34.80
C TYR A 401 -13.10 -28.38 34.38
N LEU A 402 -12.33 -27.54 33.70
CA LEU A 402 -12.80 -26.33 33.01
C LEU A 402 -12.31 -26.36 31.56
N ASP A 403 -13.00 -25.65 30.67
CA ASP A 403 -12.48 -25.41 29.32
C ASP A 403 -11.91 -23.98 29.26
N LEU A 404 -10.67 -23.89 28.79
CA LEU A 404 -9.97 -22.65 28.57
C LEU A 404 -10.01 -22.34 27.07
N VAL A 405 -10.50 -21.17 26.71
CA VAL A 405 -10.47 -20.64 25.35
C VAL A 405 -9.71 -19.32 25.40
N LEU A 406 -8.65 -19.17 24.61
CA LEU A 406 -7.87 -17.92 24.61
C LEU A 406 -8.25 -17.09 23.39
N ALA A 407 -8.64 -15.84 23.61
CA ALA A 407 -8.87 -14.92 22.50
C ALA A 407 -7.56 -14.71 21.73
N ALA A 408 -7.55 -15.08 20.44
CA ALA A 408 -6.41 -14.93 19.56
C ALA A 408 -6.70 -13.86 18.49
N PRO A 409 -5.71 -13.03 18.10
CA PRO A 409 -5.81 -12.24 16.88
C PRO A 409 -6.09 -13.13 15.66
N ASP A 410 -6.77 -12.61 14.65
CA ASP A 410 -7.20 -13.42 13.49
C ASP A 410 -6.03 -14.13 12.79
N TYR A 411 -4.87 -13.47 12.69
CA TYR A 411 -3.64 -14.02 12.12
C TYR A 411 -2.97 -15.10 12.99
N LEU A 412 -3.54 -15.48 14.15
CA LEU A 412 -3.14 -16.60 15.00
C LEU A 412 -4.28 -17.58 15.33
N LYS A 413 -5.48 -17.38 14.79
CA LYS A 413 -6.54 -18.40 14.84
C LYS A 413 -6.16 -19.60 13.98
N TYR A 414 -6.77 -20.75 14.21
CA TYR A 414 -6.47 -22.00 13.50
C TYR A 414 -7.74 -22.85 13.32
N ASN A 415 -7.67 -23.94 12.57
CA ASN A 415 -8.74 -24.94 12.49
C ASN A 415 -8.59 -25.96 13.64
N VAL A 416 -9.27 -25.73 14.76
CA VAL A 416 -9.13 -26.56 15.98
C VAL A 416 -10.08 -27.75 15.98
N ASP A 417 -11.30 -27.60 15.45
CA ASP A 417 -12.34 -28.65 15.50
C ASP A 417 -12.84 -29.14 14.14
N GLY A 418 -12.29 -28.62 13.03
CA GLY A 418 -12.65 -29.04 11.68
C GLY A 418 -13.91 -28.37 11.14
N VAL A 419 -14.50 -27.42 11.86
CA VAL A 419 -15.80 -26.83 11.55
C VAL A 419 -15.65 -25.31 11.33
N ASP A 420 -16.28 -24.80 10.26
CA ASP A 420 -16.46 -23.36 10.03
C ASP A 420 -17.40 -22.80 11.11
N GLN A 421 -16.88 -21.92 11.98
CA GLN A 421 -17.64 -21.44 13.13
C GLN A 421 -18.70 -20.43 12.70
N SER A 422 -19.90 -20.93 12.44
CA SER A 422 -21.10 -20.15 12.12
C SER A 422 -21.78 -19.47 13.33
N LEU A 423 -21.13 -19.44 14.49
CA LEU A 423 -21.73 -18.94 15.73
C LEU A 423 -21.73 -17.41 15.80
N PRO A 424 -22.78 -16.78 16.36
CA PRO A 424 -22.79 -15.34 16.64
C PRO A 424 -21.58 -14.92 17.48
N GLY A 425 -20.68 -14.12 16.88
CA GLY A 425 -19.46 -13.62 17.51
C GLY A 425 -18.16 -14.31 17.08
N CYS A 426 -18.19 -15.39 16.29
CA CYS A 426 -16.99 -16.03 15.75
C CYS A 426 -16.55 -15.39 14.41
N THR A 427 -17.43 -15.32 13.41
CA THR A 427 -17.32 -14.56 12.14
C THR A 427 -18.61 -14.68 11.33
N THR A 428 -18.66 -14.13 10.10
CA THR A 428 -19.81 -14.20 9.18
C THR A 428 -20.05 -15.64 8.70
N PRO A 429 -21.24 -16.22 8.86
CA PRO A 429 -21.49 -17.63 8.53
C PRO A 429 -21.26 -18.00 7.05
N GLY A 430 -20.61 -19.14 6.78
CA GLY A 430 -20.64 -19.84 5.49
C GLY A 430 -19.67 -19.30 4.43
N ASP A 431 -18.57 -18.66 4.84
CA ASP A 431 -17.52 -18.21 3.94
C ASP A 431 -16.49 -19.30 3.60
N GLY A 432 -16.55 -20.46 4.28
CA GLY A 432 -15.67 -21.60 4.04
C GLY A 432 -14.26 -21.40 4.60
N TYR A 433 -14.05 -20.41 5.47
CA TYR A 433 -12.77 -20.11 6.09
C TYR A 433 -12.62 -20.85 7.43
N LEU A 434 -11.79 -21.90 7.45
CA LEU A 434 -11.66 -22.79 8.62
C LEU A 434 -10.60 -22.34 9.65
N HIS A 435 -9.87 -21.25 9.41
CA HIS A 435 -8.78 -20.80 10.29
C HIS A 435 -9.24 -19.68 11.23
N ASP A 436 -10.41 -19.86 11.83
CA ASP A 436 -11.17 -18.88 12.61
C ASP A 436 -11.37 -19.30 14.08
N ASP A 437 -10.85 -20.44 14.51
CA ASP A 437 -10.96 -20.86 15.91
C ASP A 437 -9.93 -20.19 16.82
N ASN A 438 -10.43 -19.76 17.97
CA ASN A 438 -9.59 -19.54 19.14
C ASN A 438 -9.04 -20.86 19.67
N PRO A 439 -7.79 -20.90 20.16
CA PRO A 439 -7.23 -22.11 20.74
C PRO A 439 -7.91 -22.50 22.04
N ARG A 440 -8.16 -23.81 22.19
CA ARG A 440 -8.92 -24.40 23.28
C ARG A 440 -8.09 -25.45 24.02
N ALA A 441 -8.23 -25.51 25.34
CA ALA A 441 -7.65 -26.57 26.16
C ALA A 441 -8.61 -26.94 27.29
N ARG A 442 -8.57 -28.21 27.71
CA ARG A 442 -9.24 -28.68 28.93
C ARG A 442 -8.24 -28.70 30.07
N ILE A 443 -8.59 -28.02 31.15
CA ILE A 443 -7.77 -27.92 32.36
C ILE A 443 -8.44 -28.74 33.47
N ARG A 444 -7.67 -29.51 34.23
CA ARG A 444 -8.19 -30.27 35.37
C ARG A 444 -7.47 -29.98 36.68
N PHE A 445 -8.25 -29.74 37.72
CA PHE A 445 -7.79 -29.67 39.10
C PHE A 445 -8.07 -30.99 39.82
N GLY A 446 -7.16 -31.44 40.68
CA GLY A 446 -7.38 -32.55 41.62
C GLY A 446 -7.39 -33.96 41.02
N VAL A 447 -6.76 -34.18 39.86
CA VAL A 447 -6.67 -35.52 39.24
C VAL A 447 -5.81 -36.50 40.05
N LYS A 448 -4.83 -36.00 40.81
CA LYS A 448 -4.13 -36.78 41.84
C LYS A 448 -4.67 -36.39 43.20
N THR A 449 -5.60 -37.18 43.72
CA THR A 449 -5.83 -37.24 45.17
C THR A 449 -4.65 -37.97 45.78
N ASN A 450 -4.12 -37.48 46.90
CA ASN A 450 -3.02 -38.14 47.61
C ASN A 450 -3.34 -39.64 47.83
N SER A 451 -2.71 -40.52 47.06
CA SER A 451 -2.53 -41.92 47.48
C SER A 451 -1.41 -41.94 48.52
N GLY A 452 -1.72 -41.48 49.73
CA GLY A 452 -1.16 -41.99 50.98
C GLY A 452 0.36 -42.00 51.25
N VAL A 453 1.19 -41.07 50.77
CA VAL A 453 2.56 -40.90 51.33
C VAL A 453 2.98 -39.43 51.33
N ILE A 454 3.21 -38.86 52.52
CA ILE A 454 3.68 -37.46 52.71
C ILE A 454 5.10 -37.41 53.32
N HIS A 455 5.67 -38.54 53.73
CA HIS A 455 7.09 -38.67 54.11
C HIS A 455 7.55 -40.11 53.93
N GLN A 456 8.65 -40.33 53.18
CA GLN A 456 9.46 -41.53 53.29
C GLN A 456 10.78 -41.09 53.93
N ARG A 457 10.98 -41.45 55.20
CA ARG A 457 12.23 -41.22 55.91
C ARG A 457 13.19 -42.34 55.50
N GLU A 458 14.30 -42.00 54.86
CA GLU A 458 15.41 -42.94 54.72
C GLU A 458 15.93 -43.26 56.13
N ILE A 459 15.94 -44.54 56.48
CA ILE A 459 16.67 -45.07 57.62
C ILE A 459 17.91 -45.73 57.02
N TYR A 460 19.08 -45.27 57.48
CA TYR A 460 20.42 -45.70 57.07
C TYR A 460 20.61 -47.21 57.04
#